data_AF-A0A2S2DFW3-F1
#
_entry.id   AF-A0A2S2DFW3-F1
#
_cell.length_a   1.000
_cell.length_b   1.000
_cell.length_c   1.000
_cell.angle_alpha   90.00
_cell.angle_beta   90.00
_cell.angle_gamma   90.00
#
_symmetry.space_group_name_H-M   'P 1'
#
loop_
_entity.id
_entity.type
_entity.pdbx_description
1 polymer ?
#
loop_
_entity_poly.entity_id
_entity_poly.type
_entity_poly.pdbx_seq_one_letter_code
_entity_poly.pdbx_strand_id
1 'polypeptide(L)'
;MSRPTRSTTARCRSSVRTARSFSGPFISTGWITDDRRIETAARAERGPAEATAERRRVRAGAASIWRASRVRPAASNTGNDPMSLKLITPPAALAVSLDAARTSARVDGEEHDAELRQVVEAYTREAEHETGRAFVEQTYRLTLDAFPAAIRLDKPPILSVVHVKFYDQAGAQLTLDPQDYLVDAESEPGYIVPAPGRGWPATQTRVNAVEVVYTCGYGADDTLVPANAKRYILGKVSEHFAPAGTPKNEFLGKLLDELRVFA
;
A
#
# COMPACT_ATOMS: atom_id res chain seq x y z
N MET A 1 -77.12 24.26 7.76
CA MET A 1 -76.31 25.34 7.15
C MET A 1 -74.85 25.00 7.42
N SER A 2 -73.90 24.94 6.51
CA SER A 2 -73.84 24.78 5.07
C SER A 2 -72.45 24.22 4.76
N ARG A 3 -72.36 23.60 3.59
CA ARG A 3 -71.31 22.74 3.02
C ARG A 3 -69.85 23.24 2.99
N PRO A 4 -68.90 22.33 2.71
CA PRO A 4 -67.47 22.58 2.45
C PRO A 4 -67.19 22.97 0.99
N THR A 5 -65.97 23.44 0.68
CA THR A 5 -65.49 23.69 -0.69
C THR A 5 -64.16 22.99 -1.01
N ARG A 6 -64.09 22.56 -2.27
CA ARG A 6 -63.16 21.61 -2.90
C ARG A 6 -61.97 22.28 -3.59
N SER A 7 -61.00 21.42 -3.91
CA SER A 7 -60.26 21.30 -5.19
C SER A 7 -59.23 22.36 -5.58
N THR A 8 -58.04 21.89 -6.00
CA THR A 8 -57.68 21.88 -7.43
C THR A 8 -56.58 20.85 -7.71
N THR A 9 -56.88 19.96 -8.65
CA THR A 9 -56.02 18.98 -9.32
C THR A 9 -55.21 19.68 -10.41
N ALA A 10 -53.94 19.33 -10.61
CA ALA A 10 -53.25 19.59 -11.88
C ALA A 10 -52.35 18.40 -12.25
N ARG A 11 -52.89 17.56 -13.13
CA ARG A 11 -52.22 16.47 -13.84
C ARG A 11 -51.88 17.04 -15.22
N CYS A 12 -50.62 17.05 -15.64
CA CYS A 12 -50.25 17.39 -17.01
C CYS A 12 -49.56 16.19 -17.66
N ARG A 13 -50.15 15.73 -18.77
CA ARG A 13 -49.68 14.66 -19.66
C ARG A 13 -48.98 15.26 -20.87
N SER A 14 -48.26 14.38 -21.57
CA SER A 14 -47.84 14.46 -22.99
C SER A 14 -46.51 15.19 -23.22
N SER A 15 -45.60 14.79 -24.10
CA SER A 15 -45.76 13.98 -25.31
C SER A 15 -44.48 13.17 -25.62
N VAL A 16 -44.70 11.95 -26.10
CA VAL A 16 -43.72 11.07 -26.76
C VAL A 16 -43.25 11.73 -28.06
N ARG A 17 -41.93 11.87 -28.24
CA ARG A 17 -41.34 12.37 -29.49
C ARG A 17 -40.73 11.19 -30.26
N THR A 18 -41.42 10.79 -31.31
CA THR A 18 -41.05 9.74 -32.26
C THR A 18 -39.75 10.10 -32.99
N ALA A 19 -38.74 9.24 -32.89
CA ALA A 19 -37.51 9.32 -33.69
C ALA A 19 -37.81 8.86 -35.12
N ARG A 20 -37.62 9.77 -36.09
CA ARG A 20 -37.64 9.43 -37.52
C ARG A 20 -36.27 8.89 -37.92
N SER A 21 -36.28 7.68 -38.47
CA SER A 21 -35.21 7.04 -39.22
C SER A 21 -34.88 7.84 -40.48
N PHE A 22 -33.58 8.06 -40.73
CA PHE A 22 -33.08 8.50 -42.03
C PHE A 22 -32.09 7.44 -42.54
N SER A 23 -32.58 6.64 -43.48
CA SER A 23 -31.83 5.73 -44.34
C SER A 23 -31.11 6.54 -45.42
N GLY A 24 -29.77 6.51 -45.43
CA GLY A 24 -28.93 7.00 -46.52
C GLY A 24 -28.50 5.84 -47.44
N PRO A 25 -28.27 6.09 -48.74
CA PRO A 25 -28.31 5.06 -49.77
C PRO A 25 -27.02 4.26 -49.95
N PHE A 26 -27.26 3.01 -50.29
CA PHE A 26 -26.40 1.99 -50.86
C PHE A 26 -25.76 2.48 -52.17
N ILE A 27 -24.44 2.42 -52.30
CA ILE A 27 -23.75 2.45 -53.60
C ILE A 27 -22.85 1.22 -53.66
N SER A 28 -23.18 0.35 -54.60
CA SER A 28 -22.43 -0.86 -54.94
C SER A 28 -21.32 -0.56 -55.94
N THR A 29 -20.48 -1.58 -56.12
CA THR A 29 -19.69 -1.94 -57.32
C THR A 29 -18.25 -1.46 -57.33
N GLY A 30 -17.34 -2.42 -57.51
CA GLY A 30 -16.05 -2.14 -58.17
C GLY A 30 -14.88 -2.95 -57.63
N TRP A 31 -14.76 -4.20 -58.06
CA TRP A 31 -13.59 -5.05 -57.89
C TRP A 31 -12.40 -4.49 -58.69
N ILE A 32 -11.20 -4.41 -58.09
CA ILE A 32 -9.94 -4.29 -58.83
C ILE A 32 -8.99 -5.37 -58.31
N THR A 33 -8.93 -6.45 -59.07
CA THR A 33 -7.74 -7.28 -59.25
C THR A 33 -6.81 -6.57 -60.23
N ASP A 34 -5.54 -6.38 -59.89
CA ASP A 34 -4.48 -6.52 -60.89
C ASP A 34 -3.19 -7.07 -60.26
N ASP A 35 -2.63 -8.00 -60.99
CA ASP A 35 -1.58 -8.95 -60.70
C ASP A 35 -0.40 -8.57 -61.59
N ARG A 36 0.76 -8.19 -61.04
CA ARG A 36 2.03 -8.22 -61.79
C ARG A 36 3.20 -8.65 -60.93
N ARG A 37 3.49 -9.96 -61.04
CA ARG A 37 4.83 -10.55 -61.04
C ARG A 37 5.83 -9.71 -61.86
N ILE A 38 7.03 -9.51 -61.31
CA ILE A 38 8.29 -9.71 -62.07
C ILE A 38 9.25 -10.48 -61.16
N GLU A 39 9.77 -11.55 -61.73
CA GLU A 39 10.64 -12.57 -61.16
C GLU A 39 12.13 -12.18 -61.23
N THR A 40 12.91 -12.79 -60.33
CA THR A 40 14.26 -13.39 -60.54
C THR A 40 15.44 -12.53 -61.02
N ALA A 41 16.56 -12.57 -60.29
CA ALA A 41 17.61 -13.59 -60.51
C ALA A 41 18.91 -13.35 -59.70
N ALA A 42 19.51 -14.48 -59.26
CA ALA A 42 20.94 -14.81 -59.10
C ALA A 42 21.83 -13.99 -58.11
N ARG A 43 22.45 -14.54 -57.05
CA ARG A 43 23.28 -15.74 -56.79
C ARG A 43 24.80 -15.48 -56.88
N ALA A 44 25.50 -16.00 -55.86
CA ALA A 44 26.93 -16.35 -55.69
C ALA A 44 27.82 -15.27 -55.03
N GLU A 45 28.40 -15.44 -53.83
CA GLU A 45 29.26 -16.47 -53.19
C GLU A 45 30.80 -16.29 -53.36
N ARG A 46 31.47 -16.27 -52.18
CA ARG A 46 32.86 -16.68 -51.82
C ARG A 46 34.03 -15.65 -51.84
N GLY A 47 34.74 -15.59 -50.70
CA GLY A 47 35.96 -14.80 -50.37
C GLY A 47 37.27 -15.44 -50.88
N PRO A 48 38.41 -15.52 -50.13
CA PRO A 48 38.87 -14.88 -48.88
C PRO A 48 40.34 -14.30 -49.00
N ALA A 49 40.97 -13.98 -47.86
CA ALA A 49 42.41 -14.12 -47.53
C ALA A 49 43.25 -12.87 -47.15
N GLU A 50 44.10 -13.10 -46.16
CA GLU A 50 44.98 -12.25 -45.34
C GLU A 50 46.16 -11.60 -46.08
N ALA A 51 46.70 -10.49 -45.55
CA ALA A 51 48.15 -10.33 -45.26
C ALA A 51 48.47 -9.02 -44.49
N THR A 52 48.80 -9.20 -43.21
CA THR A 52 49.98 -8.71 -42.47
C THR A 52 50.55 -7.29 -42.70
N ALA A 53 50.58 -6.45 -41.64
CA ALA A 53 51.77 -5.67 -41.24
C ALA A 53 51.55 -4.86 -39.93
N GLU A 54 51.93 -5.49 -38.81
CA GLU A 54 52.77 -4.94 -37.73
C GLU A 54 52.91 -3.40 -37.62
N ARG A 55 52.28 -2.78 -36.62
CA ARG A 55 52.90 -1.65 -35.88
C ARG A 55 52.57 -1.72 -34.39
N ARG A 56 53.50 -2.30 -33.62
CA ARG A 56 53.71 -2.01 -32.20
C ARG A 56 53.90 -0.50 -31.98
N ARG A 57 53.05 0.11 -31.14
CA ARG A 57 53.51 1.08 -30.14
C ARG A 57 52.81 0.85 -28.81
N VAL A 58 53.63 0.38 -27.88
CA VAL A 58 53.45 0.41 -26.43
C VAL A 58 53.13 1.83 -25.98
N ARG A 59 52.06 2.01 -25.18
CA ARG A 59 52.05 2.84 -23.97
C ARG A 59 50.67 2.91 -23.31
N ALA A 60 50.75 3.08 -21.99
CA ALA A 60 49.74 3.50 -21.03
C ALA A 60 48.86 2.39 -20.44
N GLY A 61 49.13 2.12 -19.17
CA GLY A 61 48.52 1.06 -18.38
C GLY A 61 47.01 1.22 -18.25
N ALA A 62 46.31 0.14 -18.55
CA ALA A 62 44.99 -0.11 -18.01
C ALA A 62 45.17 -0.57 -16.56
N ALA A 63 45.33 0.38 -15.65
CA ALA A 63 45.04 0.13 -14.25
C ALA A 63 43.56 -0.24 -14.20
N SER A 64 43.29 -1.52 -13.93
CA SER A 64 41.97 -2.05 -13.67
C SER A 64 41.31 -1.16 -12.62
N ILE A 65 40.45 -0.26 -13.06
CA ILE A 65 39.53 0.45 -12.17
C ILE A 65 38.53 -0.62 -11.78
N TRP A 66 38.92 -1.43 -10.79
CA TRP A 66 37.99 -2.05 -9.87
C TRP A 66 37.10 -0.90 -9.42
N ARG A 67 35.89 -0.82 -10.00
CA ARG A 67 34.80 -0.15 -9.31
C ARG A 67 34.65 -0.97 -8.05
N ALA A 68 35.33 -0.52 -6.99
CA ALA A 68 34.91 -0.76 -5.64
C ALA A 68 33.42 -0.43 -5.67
N SER A 69 32.60 -1.49 -5.73
CA SER A 69 31.25 -1.44 -5.23
C SER A 69 31.39 -0.65 -3.95
N ARG A 70 30.86 0.57 -3.94
CA ARG A 70 30.63 1.28 -2.69
C ARG A 70 29.60 0.41 -2.00
N VAL A 71 30.08 -0.64 -1.33
CA VAL A 71 29.41 -1.23 -0.20
C VAL A 71 29.13 -0.02 0.65
N ARG A 72 27.88 0.44 0.62
CA ARG A 72 27.40 1.44 1.56
C ARG A 72 27.92 0.94 2.90
N PRO A 73 28.71 1.72 3.64
CA PRO A 73 29.08 1.30 4.97
C PRO A 73 27.76 0.96 5.65
N ALA A 74 27.62 -0.29 6.10
CA ALA A 74 26.47 -0.71 6.88
C ALA A 74 26.33 0.37 7.95
N ALA A 75 25.21 1.09 7.91
CA ALA A 75 24.88 2.01 8.99
C ALA A 75 25.10 1.20 10.27
N SER A 76 25.99 1.69 11.12
CA SER A 76 26.29 1.08 12.40
C SER A 76 24.96 0.87 13.10
N ASN A 77 24.51 -0.39 13.15
CA ASN A 77 23.25 -0.79 13.73
C ASN A 77 23.41 -0.70 15.25
N THR A 78 23.42 0.52 15.76
CA THR A 78 23.31 0.81 17.18
C THR A 78 21.90 0.46 17.61
N GLY A 79 21.75 -0.62 18.36
CA GLY A 79 20.55 -0.89 19.15
C GLY A 79 19.42 -1.61 18.43
N ASN A 80 19.69 -2.74 17.77
CA ASN A 80 18.63 -3.70 17.49
C ASN A 80 18.44 -4.60 18.72
N ASP A 81 17.92 -4.01 19.80
CA ASP A 81 17.22 -4.81 20.81
C ASP A 81 16.19 -5.66 20.05
N PRO A 82 16.05 -6.97 20.30
CA PRO A 82 15.15 -7.82 19.54
C PRO A 82 13.69 -7.46 19.86
N MET A 83 13.22 -6.36 19.26
CA MET A 83 11.84 -5.92 19.29
C MET A 83 11.01 -6.90 18.48
N SER A 84 10.25 -7.76 19.16
CA SER A 84 9.28 -8.61 18.49
C SER A 84 7.92 -7.90 18.52
N LEU A 85 7.46 -7.48 17.34
CA LEU A 85 6.14 -6.90 17.15
C LEU A 85 5.21 -7.97 16.59
N LYS A 86 4.16 -8.30 17.34
CA LYS A 86 3.19 -9.34 16.98
C LYS A 86 1.77 -8.78 16.91
N LEU A 87 1.10 -9.04 15.79
CA LEU A 87 -0.33 -8.78 15.66
C LEU A 87 -1.13 -9.72 16.57
N ILE A 88 -1.97 -9.17 17.44
CA ILE A 88 -2.84 -9.94 18.35
C ILE A 88 -4.26 -9.99 17.81
N THR A 89 -4.81 -8.82 17.46
CA THR A 89 -6.16 -8.69 16.92
C THR A 89 -6.05 -8.06 15.54
N PRO A 90 -6.41 -8.77 14.47
CA PRO A 90 -6.43 -8.21 13.12
C PRO A 90 -7.55 -7.17 12.99
N PRO A 91 -7.48 -6.29 11.97
CA PRO A 91 -8.53 -5.32 11.72
C PRO A 91 -9.86 -6.01 11.41
N ALA A 92 -10.93 -5.58 12.08
CA ALA A 92 -12.27 -6.14 11.91
C ALA A 92 -12.98 -5.64 10.64
N ALA A 93 -12.63 -4.42 10.20
CA ALA A 93 -13.16 -3.79 9.00
C ALA A 93 -12.11 -3.70 7.89
N LEU A 94 -12.58 -3.49 6.65
CA LEU A 94 -11.70 -3.19 5.52
C LEU A 94 -11.35 -1.70 5.52
N ALA A 95 -10.16 -1.36 5.02
CA ALA A 95 -9.73 0.04 4.88
C ALA A 95 -10.52 0.81 3.81
N VAL A 96 -11.25 0.09 2.95
CA VAL A 96 -12.14 0.63 1.91
C VAL A 96 -13.38 -0.26 1.83
N SER A 97 -14.56 0.34 1.69
CA SER A 97 -15.81 -0.41 1.47
C SER A 97 -15.78 -1.28 0.21
N LEU A 98 -16.49 -2.42 0.25
CA LEU A 98 -16.64 -3.30 -0.92
C LEU A 98 -17.33 -2.61 -2.09
N ASP A 99 -18.24 -1.67 -1.82
CA ASP A 99 -18.94 -0.91 -2.86
C ASP A 99 -17.99 0.01 -3.65
N ALA A 100 -17.08 0.69 -2.95
CA ALA A 100 -16.04 1.47 -3.60
C ALA A 100 -15.06 0.59 -4.38
N ALA A 101 -14.73 -0.60 -3.85
CA ALA A 101 -13.88 -1.58 -4.54
C ALA A 101 -14.52 -2.10 -5.83
N ARG A 102 -15.82 -2.45 -5.81
CA ARG A 102 -16.59 -2.85 -7.01
C ARG A 102 -16.60 -1.75 -8.07
N THR A 103 -16.87 -0.52 -7.64
CA THR A 103 -16.86 0.66 -8.52
C THR A 103 -15.49 0.83 -9.20
N SER A 104 -14.39 0.60 -8.49
CA SER A 104 -13.03 0.71 -9.03
C SER A 104 -12.65 -0.45 -9.96
N ALA A 105 -13.11 -1.65 -9.64
CA ALA A 105 -12.92 -2.84 -10.47
C ALA A 105 -13.82 -2.85 -11.72
N ARG A 106 -14.85 -2.00 -11.78
CA ARG A 106 -15.88 -1.98 -12.84
C ARG A 106 -16.58 -3.33 -12.98
N VAL A 107 -16.86 -3.95 -11.84
CA VAL A 107 -17.56 -5.23 -11.74
C VAL A 107 -18.96 -4.98 -11.19
N ASP A 108 -19.96 -5.58 -11.83
CA ASP A 108 -21.36 -5.57 -11.38
C ASP A 108 -21.65 -6.82 -10.55
N GLY A 109 -22.64 -6.75 -9.66
CA GLY A 109 -23.06 -7.89 -8.84
C GLY A 109 -22.17 -8.15 -7.62
N GLU A 110 -22.31 -9.36 -7.06
CA GLU A 110 -21.61 -9.79 -5.82
C GLU A 110 -20.75 -11.04 -6.06
N GLU A 111 -20.65 -11.55 -7.28
CA GLU A 111 -19.92 -12.80 -7.57
C GLU A 111 -18.42 -12.68 -7.25
N HIS A 112 -17.87 -11.47 -7.37
CA HIS A 112 -16.46 -11.17 -7.11
C HIS A 112 -16.18 -10.61 -5.71
N ASP A 113 -17.19 -10.51 -4.82
CA ASP A 113 -17.02 -9.87 -3.50
C ASP A 113 -15.98 -10.59 -2.63
N ALA A 114 -15.90 -11.91 -2.74
CA ALA A 114 -14.90 -12.72 -2.05
C ALA A 114 -13.47 -12.41 -2.53
N GLU A 115 -13.28 -12.26 -3.84
CA GLU A 115 -11.99 -11.92 -4.46
C GLU A 115 -11.62 -10.46 -4.15
N LEU A 116 -12.56 -9.53 -4.31
CA LEU A 116 -12.39 -8.11 -3.97
C LEU A 116 -11.96 -7.94 -2.52
N ARG A 117 -12.56 -8.67 -1.58
CA ARG A 117 -12.17 -8.64 -0.17
C ARG A 117 -10.71 -9.04 0.02
N GLN A 118 -10.29 -10.15 -0.58
CA GLN A 118 -8.91 -10.65 -0.49
C GLN A 118 -7.91 -9.65 -1.09
N VAL A 119 -8.24 -9.06 -2.24
CA VAL A 119 -7.40 -8.10 -2.94
C VAL A 119 -7.28 -6.79 -2.15
N VAL A 120 -8.38 -6.29 -1.58
CA VAL A 120 -8.37 -5.11 -0.70
C VAL A 120 -7.52 -5.37 0.54
N GLU A 121 -7.66 -6.52 1.19
CA GLU A 121 -6.82 -6.89 2.34
C GLU A 121 -5.33 -6.97 1.96
N ALA A 122 -5.00 -7.56 0.81
CA ALA A 122 -3.62 -7.68 0.33
C ALA A 122 -2.98 -6.30 0.09
N TYR A 123 -3.67 -5.40 -0.63
CA TYR A 123 -3.14 -4.07 -0.91
C TYR A 123 -3.16 -3.14 0.31
N THR A 124 -4.05 -3.37 1.27
CA THR A 124 -3.99 -2.70 2.57
C THR A 124 -2.71 -3.08 3.31
N ARG A 125 -2.37 -4.38 3.37
CA ARG A 125 -1.12 -4.85 3.99
C ARG A 125 0.13 -4.31 3.28
N GLU A 126 0.12 -4.23 1.94
CA GLU A 126 1.20 -3.61 1.17
C GLU A 126 1.36 -2.13 1.55
N ALA A 127 0.27 -1.36 1.57
CA ALA A 127 0.31 0.04 1.94
C ALA A 127 0.75 0.26 3.41
N GLU A 128 0.31 -0.58 4.34
CA GLU A 128 0.74 -0.53 5.76
C GLU A 128 2.22 -0.90 5.93
N HIS A 129 2.75 -1.77 5.07
CA HIS A 129 4.17 -2.11 5.05
C HIS A 129 5.02 -0.94 4.54
N GLU A 130 4.60 -0.30 3.45
CA GLU A 130 5.33 0.84 2.86
C GLU A 130 5.29 2.09 3.75
N THR A 131 4.14 2.38 4.36
CA THR A 131 3.96 3.56 5.20
C THR A 131 4.50 3.38 6.62
N GLY A 132 4.59 2.12 7.09
CA GLY A 132 4.91 1.83 8.48
C GLY A 132 3.77 2.12 9.46
N ARG A 133 2.53 2.27 8.95
CA ARG A 133 1.33 2.65 9.72
C ARG A 133 0.31 1.53 9.81
N ALA A 134 -0.69 1.74 10.66
CA ALA A 134 -1.94 0.98 10.68
C ALA A 134 -3.06 1.86 10.10
N PHE A 135 -3.88 1.35 9.18
CA PHE A 135 -5.01 2.11 8.62
C PHE A 135 -6.29 1.91 9.42
N VAL A 136 -6.64 0.65 9.67
CA VAL A 136 -7.80 0.26 10.47
C VAL A 136 -7.33 -0.18 11.85
N GLU A 137 -8.19 0.03 12.85
CA GLU A 137 -7.95 -0.37 14.24
C GLU A 137 -7.49 -1.83 14.34
N GLN A 138 -6.32 -2.03 14.93
CA GLN A 138 -5.72 -3.33 15.19
C GLN A 138 -4.85 -3.28 16.45
N THR A 139 -4.73 -4.42 17.12
CA THR A 139 -4.00 -4.53 18.39
C THR A 139 -2.68 -5.25 18.18
N TYR A 140 -1.59 -4.60 18.57
CA TYR A 140 -0.24 -5.16 18.56
C TYR A 140 0.29 -5.40 19.96
N ARG A 141 1.20 -6.37 20.02
CA ARG A 141 2.04 -6.65 21.18
C ARG A 141 3.49 -6.41 20.79
N LEU A 142 4.15 -5.53 21.51
CA LEU A 142 5.59 -5.32 21.47
C LEU A 142 6.22 -5.99 22.68
N THR A 143 7.23 -6.83 22.44
CA THR A 143 8.04 -7.41 23.53
C THR A 143 9.47 -6.91 23.47
N LEU A 144 10.03 -6.62 24.64
CA LEU A 144 11.39 -6.11 24.84
C LEU A 144 12.09 -6.89 25.94
N ASP A 145 13.41 -7.00 25.86
CA ASP A 145 14.23 -7.71 26.86
C ASP A 145 14.52 -6.86 28.10
N ALA A 146 14.37 -5.54 28.01
CA ALA A 146 14.48 -4.60 29.12
C ALA A 146 13.73 -3.29 28.80
N PHE A 147 13.60 -2.40 29.78
CA PHE A 147 13.07 -1.05 29.55
C PHE A 147 14.15 -0.16 28.89
N PRO A 148 13.93 0.33 27.65
CA PRO A 148 14.79 1.35 27.03
C PRO A 148 14.50 2.73 27.62
N ALA A 149 15.29 3.76 27.23
CA ALA A 149 15.03 5.14 27.66
C ALA A 149 13.63 5.64 27.26
N ALA A 150 13.21 5.31 26.03
CA ALA A 150 11.86 5.50 25.53
C ALA A 150 11.45 4.25 24.75
N ILE A 151 10.23 3.75 24.99
CA ILE A 151 9.68 2.63 24.25
C ILE A 151 9.07 3.17 22.96
N ARG A 152 9.64 2.81 21.81
CA ARG A 152 9.11 3.18 20.50
C ARG A 152 7.90 2.31 20.16
N LEU A 153 6.77 2.92 19.86
CA LEU A 153 5.56 2.26 19.36
C LEU A 153 5.53 2.38 17.84
N ASP A 154 5.64 1.22 17.19
CA ASP A 154 5.47 1.12 15.74
C ASP A 154 4.00 1.26 15.35
N LYS A 155 3.75 1.44 14.04
CA LYS A 155 2.39 1.50 13.46
C LYS A 155 1.54 2.68 13.96
N PRO A 156 1.99 3.94 13.87
CA PRO A 156 1.11 5.07 14.16
C PRO A 156 -0.04 5.15 13.14
N PRO A 157 -1.17 5.82 13.47
CA PRO A 157 -1.44 6.52 14.73
C PRO A 157 -1.78 5.56 15.89
N ILE A 158 -1.35 5.91 17.10
CA ILE A 158 -1.60 5.13 18.32
C ILE A 158 -2.91 5.62 18.95
N LEU A 159 -3.88 4.72 19.12
CA LEU A 159 -5.19 5.07 19.70
C LEU A 159 -5.19 4.96 21.22
N SER A 160 -4.64 3.86 21.75
CA SER A 160 -4.55 3.65 23.19
C SER A 160 -3.53 2.56 23.53
N VAL A 161 -2.91 2.69 24.71
CA VAL A 161 -2.10 1.62 25.30
C VAL A 161 -3.00 0.82 26.25
N VAL A 162 -3.15 -0.47 25.98
CA VAL A 162 -4.00 -1.37 26.78
C VAL A 162 -3.32 -1.66 28.12
N HIS A 163 -2.04 -2.03 28.08
CA HIS A 163 -1.23 -2.20 29.28
C HIS A 163 0.26 -2.28 28.95
N VAL A 164 1.07 -1.93 29.94
CA VAL A 164 2.49 -2.23 30.00
C VAL A 164 2.69 -3.22 31.13
N LYS A 165 3.17 -4.43 30.81
CA LYS A 165 3.52 -5.45 31.78
C LYS A 165 5.02 -5.70 31.76
N PHE A 166 5.56 -6.06 32.91
CA PHE A 166 6.96 -6.41 33.03
C PHE A 166 7.16 -7.52 34.06
N TYR A 167 8.29 -8.21 33.98
CA TYR A 167 8.72 -9.16 35.00
C TYR A 167 9.65 -8.46 35.99
N ASP A 168 9.26 -8.48 37.27
CA ASP A 168 10.11 -7.97 38.36
C ASP A 168 11.33 -8.87 38.61
N GLN A 169 12.24 -8.45 39.48
CA GLN A 169 13.44 -9.24 39.82
C GLN A 169 13.13 -10.62 40.45
N ALA A 170 11.93 -10.79 41.03
CA ALA A 170 11.46 -12.05 41.59
C ALA A 170 10.84 -12.98 40.52
N GLY A 171 10.70 -12.51 39.27
CA GLY A 171 10.10 -13.25 38.16
C GLY A 171 8.57 -13.22 38.13
N ALA A 172 7.93 -12.37 38.94
CA ALA A 172 6.49 -12.15 38.89
C ALA A 172 6.14 -11.14 37.78
N GLN A 173 5.08 -11.42 37.02
CA GLN A 173 4.58 -10.47 36.02
C GLN A 173 3.71 -9.42 36.70
N LEU A 174 4.13 -8.16 36.64
CA LEU A 174 3.42 -7.01 37.17
C LEU A 174 2.92 -6.13 36.03
N THR A 175 1.81 -5.42 36.28
CA THR A 175 1.31 -4.39 35.39
C THR A 175 1.79 -3.04 35.91
N LEU A 176 2.40 -2.24 35.04
CA LEU A 176 2.83 -0.89 35.37
C LEU A 176 1.60 0.01 35.49
N ASP A 177 1.58 0.87 36.51
CA ASP A 177 0.47 1.81 36.71
C ASP A 177 0.47 2.85 35.57
N PRO A 178 -0.69 3.16 34.95
CA PRO A 178 -0.81 4.23 33.97
C PRO A 178 -0.29 5.59 34.43
N GLN A 179 -0.17 5.85 35.74
CA GLN A 179 0.41 7.08 36.29
C GLN A 179 1.94 7.12 36.25
N ASP A 180 2.61 5.97 36.09
CA ASP A 180 4.08 5.88 36.09
C ASP A 180 4.68 6.08 34.68
N TYR A 181 3.85 6.16 33.63
CA TYR A 181 4.29 6.39 32.26
C TYR A 181 3.42 7.42 31.53
N LEU A 182 4.01 8.08 30.54
CA LEU A 182 3.30 8.93 29.58
C LEU A 182 3.35 8.29 28.20
N VAL A 183 2.23 8.39 27.49
CA VAL A 183 2.11 7.97 26.09
C VAL A 183 2.11 9.21 25.22
N ASP A 184 3.11 9.32 24.37
CA ASP A 184 3.13 10.25 23.26
C ASP A 184 2.50 9.57 22.03
N ALA A 185 1.24 9.90 21.78
CA ALA A 185 0.49 9.46 20.60
C ALA A 185 0.47 10.51 19.48
N GLU A 186 1.01 11.71 19.72
CA GLU A 186 1.05 12.82 18.77
C GLU A 186 2.26 12.69 17.84
N SER A 187 3.39 12.22 18.38
CA SER A 187 4.56 11.88 17.58
C SER A 187 4.32 10.64 16.73
N GLU A 188 4.90 10.64 15.53
CA GLU A 188 4.81 9.53 14.59
C GLU A 188 6.24 9.15 14.16
N PRO A 189 6.86 8.10 14.73
CA PRO A 189 6.29 7.07 15.62
C PRO A 189 5.93 7.55 17.03
N GLY A 190 5.00 6.84 17.68
CA GLY A 190 4.60 7.10 19.06
C GLY A 190 5.64 6.59 20.07
N TYR A 191 5.64 7.14 21.28
CA TYR A 191 6.57 6.75 22.34
C TYR A 191 5.87 6.54 23.67
N ILE A 192 6.41 5.63 24.49
CA ILE A 192 6.11 5.56 25.91
C ILE A 192 7.37 5.94 26.69
N VAL A 193 7.25 6.91 27.57
CA VAL A 193 8.33 7.40 28.43
C VAL A 193 7.91 7.33 29.90
N PRO A 194 8.83 7.26 30.86
CA PRO A 194 8.49 7.41 32.26
C PRO A 194 7.80 8.74 32.52
N ALA A 195 6.86 8.76 33.47
CA ALA A 195 6.27 10.00 33.91
C ALA A 195 7.34 10.94 34.51
N PRO A 196 7.17 12.28 34.44
CA PRO A 196 8.13 13.24 34.97
C PRO A 196 8.46 12.95 36.44
N GLY A 197 9.75 12.80 36.76
CA GLY A 197 10.22 12.47 38.11
C GLY A 197 10.11 10.99 38.49
N ARG A 198 9.67 10.12 37.58
CA ARG A 198 9.72 8.66 37.71
C ARG A 198 10.82 8.07 36.82
N GLY A 199 11.18 6.82 37.10
CA GLY A 199 12.05 6.00 36.26
C GLY A 199 11.45 4.63 36.06
N TRP A 200 11.95 3.88 35.08
CA TRP A 200 11.49 2.52 34.86
C TRP A 200 11.79 1.61 36.05
N PRO A 201 10.88 0.70 36.42
CA PRO A 201 11.14 -0.28 37.45
C PRO A 201 12.24 -1.26 37.01
N ALA A 202 12.96 -1.81 37.99
CA ALA A 202 13.96 -2.84 37.71
C ALA A 202 13.28 -4.12 37.20
N THR A 203 13.76 -4.62 36.07
CA THR A 203 13.27 -5.85 35.44
C THR A 203 14.23 -7.00 35.65
N GLN A 204 13.71 -8.23 35.60
CA GLN A 204 14.55 -9.42 35.52
C GLN A 204 15.31 -9.47 34.19
N THR A 205 16.58 -9.87 34.21
CA THR A 205 17.35 -10.13 33.00
C THR A 205 16.85 -11.42 32.33
N ARG A 206 15.92 -11.28 31.39
CA ARG A 206 15.33 -12.38 30.62
C ARG A 206 14.89 -11.89 29.25
N VAL A 207 14.67 -12.85 28.35
CA VAL A 207 14.00 -12.55 27.07
C VAL A 207 12.55 -12.16 27.30
N ASN A 208 12.07 -11.17 26.55
CA ASN A 208 10.70 -10.63 26.63
C ASN A 208 10.33 -10.23 28.07
N ALA A 209 11.22 -9.51 28.77
CA ALA A 209 10.97 -9.04 30.14
C ALA A 209 9.85 -8.00 30.21
N VAL A 210 9.64 -7.22 29.15
CA VAL A 210 8.61 -6.19 29.04
C VAL A 210 7.66 -6.55 27.89
N GLU A 211 6.37 -6.44 28.14
CA GLU A 211 5.29 -6.64 27.18
C GLU A 211 4.41 -5.38 27.14
N VAL A 212 4.27 -4.77 25.97
CA VAL A 212 3.39 -3.63 25.74
C VAL A 212 2.32 -4.04 24.75
N VAL A 213 1.05 -3.93 25.15
CA VAL A 213 -0.09 -4.15 24.27
C VAL A 213 -0.77 -2.82 24.01
N TYR A 214 -0.93 -2.48 22.74
CA TYR A 214 -1.52 -1.21 22.32
C TYR A 214 -2.37 -1.38 21.06
N THR A 215 -3.32 -0.48 20.89
CA THR A 215 -4.22 -0.39 19.76
C THR A 215 -3.80 0.79 18.88
N CYS A 216 -3.73 0.54 17.57
CA CYS A 216 -3.30 1.51 16.57
C CYS A 216 -4.21 1.46 15.34
N GLY A 217 -4.23 2.55 14.56
CA GLY A 217 -5.11 2.73 13.42
C GLY A 217 -5.85 4.08 13.46
N TYR A 218 -6.40 4.52 12.34
CA TYR A 218 -7.13 5.79 12.29
C TYR A 218 -8.53 5.69 12.90
N GLY A 219 -9.11 4.49 12.91
CA GLY A 219 -10.43 4.22 13.48
C GLY A 219 -10.88 2.79 13.24
N ALA A 220 -12.05 2.44 13.76
CA ALA A 220 -12.62 1.10 13.67
C ALA A 220 -13.09 0.71 12.25
N ASP A 221 -13.25 1.68 11.35
CA ASP A 221 -13.78 1.51 10.00
C ASP A 221 -13.03 2.34 8.96
N ASP A 222 -13.52 2.30 7.71
CA ASP A 222 -12.89 3.01 6.61
C ASP A 222 -13.03 4.53 6.71
N THR A 223 -13.93 5.10 7.52
CA THR A 223 -14.30 6.51 7.45
C THR A 223 -13.12 7.45 7.74
N LEU A 224 -12.26 7.09 8.69
CA LEU A 224 -11.10 7.88 9.12
C LEU A 224 -9.81 7.53 8.37
N VAL A 225 -9.82 6.51 7.49
CA VAL A 225 -8.65 6.16 6.69
C VAL A 225 -8.33 7.31 5.73
N PRO A 226 -7.06 7.78 5.64
CA PRO A 226 -6.68 8.88 4.77
C PRO A 226 -7.07 8.64 3.30
N ALA A 227 -7.57 9.68 2.64
CA ALA A 227 -8.02 9.61 1.26
C ALA A 227 -6.93 9.10 0.30
N ASN A 228 -5.66 9.45 0.55
CA ASN A 228 -4.52 9.01 -0.24
C ASN A 228 -4.32 7.49 -0.17
N ALA A 229 -4.42 6.90 1.03
CA ALA A 229 -4.35 5.45 1.23
C ALA A 229 -5.52 4.74 0.55
N LYS A 230 -6.75 5.26 0.70
CA LYS A 230 -7.92 4.71 -0.01
C LYS A 230 -7.71 4.75 -1.52
N ARG A 231 -7.19 5.84 -2.06
CA ARG A 231 -6.95 6.01 -3.49
C ARG A 231 -5.88 5.05 -4.02
N TYR A 232 -4.82 4.81 -3.24
CA TYR A 232 -3.82 3.81 -3.55
C TYR A 232 -4.44 2.41 -3.66
N ILE A 233 -5.16 1.98 -2.62
CA ILE A 233 -5.80 0.66 -2.57
C ILE A 233 -6.77 0.50 -3.74
N LEU A 234 -7.64 1.48 -3.98
CA LEU A 234 -8.59 1.44 -5.08
C LEU A 234 -7.91 1.42 -6.46
N GLY A 235 -6.81 2.15 -6.64
CA GLY A 235 -6.02 2.13 -7.86
C GLY A 235 -5.41 0.75 -8.14
N LYS A 236 -4.83 0.13 -7.11
CA LYS A 236 -4.29 -1.24 -7.18
C LYS A 236 -5.36 -2.30 -7.43
N VAL A 237 -6.54 -2.14 -6.85
CA VAL A 237 -7.72 -2.98 -7.14
C VAL A 237 -8.09 -2.84 -8.62
N SER A 238 -8.18 -1.61 -9.15
CA SER A 238 -8.49 -1.38 -10.57
C SER A 238 -7.47 -2.04 -11.50
N GLU A 239 -6.17 -1.96 -11.17
CA GLU A 239 -5.10 -2.63 -11.91
C GLU A 239 -5.15 -4.16 -11.83
N HIS A 240 -5.66 -4.73 -10.73
CA HIS A 240 -5.78 -6.17 -10.54
C HIS A 240 -6.82 -6.78 -11.48
N PHE A 241 -7.96 -6.09 -11.65
CA PHE A 241 -9.06 -6.53 -12.52
C PHE A 241 -8.93 -6.02 -13.97
N ALA A 242 -7.91 -5.22 -14.26
CA ALA A 242 -7.65 -4.76 -15.62
C ALA A 242 -7.21 -5.93 -16.53
N PRO A 243 -7.58 -5.91 -17.82
CA PRO A 243 -7.15 -6.95 -18.76
C PRO A 243 -5.63 -7.01 -18.87
N ALA A 244 -5.11 -8.21 -19.13
CA ALA A 244 -3.68 -8.45 -19.28
C ALA A 244 -3.06 -7.51 -20.33
N GLY A 245 -1.91 -6.92 -19.99
CA GLY A 245 -1.20 -5.97 -20.84
C GLY A 245 -1.57 -4.49 -20.61
N THR A 246 -2.53 -4.21 -19.73
CA THR A 246 -2.80 -2.82 -19.29
C THR A 246 -1.58 -2.26 -18.56
N PRO A 247 -1.05 -1.08 -18.95
CA PRO A 247 0.06 -0.46 -18.25
C PRO A 247 -0.35 -0.07 -16.84
N LYS A 248 0.48 -0.42 -15.85
CA LYS A 248 0.27 -0.03 -14.45
C LYS A 248 0.71 1.42 -14.23
N ASN A 249 0.02 2.10 -13.34
CA ASN A 249 0.32 3.47 -12.97
C ASN A 249 1.48 3.53 -11.98
N GLU A 250 2.64 3.96 -12.47
CA GLU A 250 3.87 4.12 -11.69
C GLU A 250 3.77 5.14 -10.54
N PHE A 251 2.76 6.03 -10.57
CA PHE A 251 2.60 7.09 -9.59
C PHE A 251 1.76 6.69 -8.37
N LEU A 252 1.13 5.50 -8.37
CA LEU A 252 0.29 5.08 -7.25
C LEU A 252 1.07 5.03 -5.94
N GLY A 253 2.29 4.49 -5.93
CA GLY A 253 3.12 4.45 -4.72
C GLY A 253 3.41 5.83 -4.13
N LYS A 254 3.50 6.87 -4.97
CA LYS A 254 3.76 8.24 -4.51
C LYS A 254 2.61 8.84 -3.69
N LEU A 255 1.41 8.28 -3.79
CA LEU A 255 0.28 8.68 -2.93
C LEU A 255 0.55 8.33 -1.46
N LEU A 256 1.42 7.34 -1.20
CA LEU A 256 1.77 6.93 0.15
C LEU A 256 2.95 7.71 0.73
N ASP A 257 3.65 8.53 -0.06
CA ASP A 257 4.86 9.24 0.38
C ASP A 257 4.58 10.20 1.55
N GLU A 258 3.41 10.86 1.55
CA GLU A 258 2.98 11.74 2.65
C GLU A 258 2.69 10.96 3.94
N LEU A 259 2.23 9.71 3.82
CA LEU A 259 1.87 8.85 4.93
C LEU A 259 3.07 8.05 5.46
N ARG A 260 4.25 8.22 4.87
CA ARG A 260 5.42 7.45 5.27
C ARG A 260 5.98 7.95 6.59
N VAL A 261 6.13 7.03 7.54
CA VAL A 261 6.82 7.31 8.80
C VAL A 261 8.32 7.21 8.56
N PHE A 262 9.04 8.33 8.70
CA PHE A 262 10.49 8.34 8.63
C PHE A 262 11.05 7.94 10.00
N ALA A 263 11.60 6.73 10.08
CA ALA A 263 12.37 6.25 11.22
C ALA A 263 13.84 6.65 11.08
#